data_AF-A0A1M6MT12-F1
#
_entry.id   AF-A0A1M6MT12-F1
#
_cell.length_a   1.000
_cell.length_b   1.000
_cell.length_c   1.000
_cell.angle_alpha   90.00
_cell.angle_beta   90.00
_cell.angle_gamma   90.00
#
_symmetry.space_group_name_H-M   'P 1'
#
loop_
_entity.id
_entity.type
_entity.pdbx_description
1 polymer ?
#
loop_
_entity_poly.entity_id
_entity_poly.type
_entity_poly.pdbx_seq_one_letter_code
_entity_poly.pdbx_strand_id
1 'polypeptide(L)'
;MENKVEIDIIKSSGIQVKFSFNKLRNSLKHSGADYVMIEEIVGKVGGEIYDGITTNEIYNRAFALLKNKKSVFASRYKLKKAIYELGLTGFPFGRFISSLLRYSDYSTKCNVIMEGVCVTHEIDVVAEKNGETTIIECKFHGEEGLNCTVETPLYIHSRFKDVHTLWNKKQSKNNKLNKGWVVNNTRFTEHAIKYGKCAELYLLSWDYPHKNGLKDRIDKLGLYPVTASTLLTNREKQFLLSRDIVLYRQLWKDKFFLDHLGISTSRKERILDDVNQLCSMKQ
;
A
#
# COMPACT_ATOMS: atom_id res chain seq x y z
N MET A 1 24.74 13.98 32.38
CA MET A 1 24.93 13.00 31.28
C MET A 1 24.38 11.68 31.77
N GLU A 2 23.11 11.40 31.50
CA GLU A 2 22.52 10.09 31.83
C GLU A 2 22.98 9.08 30.76
N ASN A 3 23.59 7.99 31.22
CA ASN A 3 23.86 6.81 30.40
C ASN A 3 22.53 6.29 29.86
N LYS A 4 22.17 6.70 28.64
CA LYS A 4 21.08 6.04 27.89
C LYS A 4 21.56 4.62 27.61
N VAL A 5 21.06 3.68 28.39
CA VAL A 5 21.21 2.24 28.11
C VAL A 5 20.84 2.03 26.65
N GLU A 6 21.80 1.54 25.88
CA GLU A 6 21.64 1.28 24.46
C GLU A 6 20.87 -0.02 24.27
N ILE A 7 19.54 0.07 24.29
CA ILE A 7 18.66 -1.09 24.18
C ILE A 7 18.66 -1.64 22.75
N ASP A 8 18.90 -2.94 22.61
CA ASP A 8 18.77 -3.63 21.34
C ASP A 8 17.35 -4.17 21.13
N ILE A 9 16.86 -4.05 19.89
CA ILE A 9 15.53 -4.48 19.47
C ILE A 9 15.62 -5.40 18.26
N ILE A 10 14.63 -6.28 18.11
CA ILE A 10 14.59 -7.27 17.03
C ILE A 10 13.62 -6.81 15.94
N LYS A 11 14.11 -6.58 14.72
CA LYS A 11 13.26 -6.29 13.55
C LYS A 11 12.42 -7.49 13.14
N SER A 12 11.38 -7.25 12.34
CA SER A 12 10.62 -8.34 11.68
C SER A 12 11.51 -9.27 10.83
N SER A 13 12.66 -8.80 10.36
CA SER A 13 13.66 -9.61 9.66
C SER A 13 14.55 -10.45 10.56
N GLY A 14 14.36 -10.43 11.89
CA GLY A 14 15.25 -11.06 12.87
C GLY A 14 16.54 -10.29 13.17
N ILE A 15 16.82 -9.20 12.44
CA ILE A 15 18.04 -8.40 12.62
C ILE A 15 17.92 -7.56 13.90
N GLN A 16 18.94 -7.67 14.77
CA GLN A 16 19.10 -6.84 15.95
C GLN A 16 19.61 -5.44 15.59
N VAL A 17 18.99 -4.41 16.15
CA VAL A 17 19.41 -3.00 15.97
C VAL A 17 19.16 -2.21 17.25
N LYS A 18 19.83 -1.07 17.39
CA LYS A 18 19.56 -0.14 18.48
C LYS A 18 18.18 0.52 18.36
N PHE A 19 17.46 0.60 19.48
CA PHE A 19 16.23 1.37 19.59
C PHE A 19 16.48 2.85 19.27
N SER A 20 15.49 3.51 18.67
CA SER A 20 15.57 4.94 18.38
C SER A 20 14.23 5.62 18.59
N PHE A 21 14.19 6.51 19.59
CA PHE A 21 13.05 7.41 19.83
C PHE A 21 12.68 8.21 18.59
N ASN A 22 13.67 8.65 17.81
CA ASN A 22 13.43 9.41 16.58
C ASN A 22 12.73 8.57 15.51
N LYS A 23 13.07 7.27 15.40
CA LYS A 23 12.35 6.36 14.49
C LYS A 23 10.91 6.14 14.95
N LEU A 24 10.67 5.97 16.25
CA LEU A 24 9.31 5.85 16.80
C LEU A 24 8.48 7.13 16.55
N ARG A 25 9.02 8.31 16.87
CA ARG A 25 8.40 9.61 16.56
C ARG A 25 8.07 9.74 15.09
N ASN A 26 9.02 9.45 14.21
CA ASN A 26 8.80 9.56 12.77
C ASN A 26 7.75 8.57 12.28
N SER A 27 7.67 7.36 12.85
CA SER A 27 6.59 6.41 12.57
C SER A 27 5.23 7.01 12.94
N LEU A 28 5.12 7.56 14.16
CA LEU A 28 3.87 8.13 14.68
C LEU A 28 3.41 9.38 13.94
N LYS A 29 4.32 10.20 13.40
CA LYS A 29 3.96 11.40 12.59
C LYS A 29 3.06 11.07 11.41
N HIS A 30 3.19 9.88 10.82
CA HIS A 30 2.36 9.45 9.69
C HIS A 30 0.91 9.12 10.12
N SER A 31 0.63 8.99 11.43
CA SER A 31 -0.74 8.79 11.93
C SER A 31 -1.62 10.04 11.84
N GLY A 32 -1.01 11.23 11.67
CA GLY A 32 -1.72 12.51 11.78
C GLY A 32 -1.94 13.00 13.21
N ALA A 33 -1.42 12.31 14.23
CA ALA A 33 -1.38 12.82 15.60
C ALA A 33 -0.51 14.08 15.71
N ASP A 34 -0.91 15.01 16.58
CA ASP A 34 -0.12 16.21 16.87
C ASP A 34 1.13 15.92 17.69
N TYR A 35 2.03 16.90 17.81
CA TYR A 35 3.29 16.75 18.51
C TYR A 35 3.11 16.34 19.98
N VAL A 36 2.15 16.93 20.69
CA VAL A 36 1.91 16.67 22.11
C VAL A 36 1.50 15.21 22.33
N MET A 37 0.57 14.72 21.51
CA MET A 37 0.13 13.33 21.53
C MET A 37 1.26 12.36 21.15
N ILE A 38 2.08 12.72 20.16
CA ILE A 38 3.23 11.91 19.76
C ILE A 38 4.20 11.77 20.94
N GLU A 39 4.57 12.86 21.61
CA GLU A 39 5.50 12.78 22.74
C GLU A 39 4.90 12.01 23.93
N GLU A 40 3.59 12.14 24.19
CA GLU A 40 2.90 11.33 25.21
C GLU A 40 3.04 9.82 24.91
N ILE A 41 2.79 9.41 23.66
CA ILE A 41 2.88 8.01 23.23
C ILE A 41 4.34 7.54 23.27
N VAL A 42 5.28 8.37 22.83
CA VAL A 42 6.72 8.06 22.83
C VAL A 42 7.24 7.87 24.25
N GLY A 43 6.80 8.70 25.20
CA GLY A 43 7.15 8.55 26.62
C GLY A 43 6.61 7.25 27.20
N LYS A 44 5.33 6.94 26.96
CA LYS A 44 4.69 5.69 27.42
C LYS A 44 5.36 4.46 26.84
N VAL A 45 5.51 4.40 25.52
CA VAL A 45 6.18 3.27 24.85
C VAL A 45 7.62 3.18 25.33
N GLY A 46 8.33 4.30 25.42
CA GLY A 46 9.73 4.35 25.85
C GLY A 46 9.99 3.78 27.24
N GLY A 47 9.07 3.98 28.18
CA GLY A 47 9.15 3.41 29.53
C GLY A 47 8.90 1.90 29.59
N GLU A 48 8.41 1.30 28.51
CA GLU A 48 8.08 -0.12 28.41
C GLU A 48 9.08 -0.91 27.55
N ILE A 49 10.12 -0.24 27.02
CA ILE A 49 11.14 -0.88 26.18
C ILE A 49 12.12 -1.66 27.05
N TYR A 50 12.38 -2.89 26.66
CA TYR A 50 13.34 -3.79 27.27
C TYR A 50 14.23 -4.43 26.20
N ASP A 51 15.37 -4.99 26.61
CA ASP A 51 16.32 -5.60 25.68
C ASP A 51 15.72 -6.83 24.98
N GLY A 52 15.90 -6.91 23.66
CA GLY A 52 15.33 -7.96 22.84
C GLY A 52 13.86 -7.75 22.44
N ILE A 53 13.20 -6.66 22.88
CA ILE A 53 11.83 -6.35 22.46
C ILE A 53 11.73 -6.28 20.92
N THR A 54 10.64 -6.79 20.37
CA THR A 54 10.46 -6.80 18.92
C THR A 54 9.89 -5.49 18.40
N THR A 55 10.26 -5.10 17.18
CA THR A 55 9.62 -3.96 16.47
C THR A 55 8.10 -4.13 16.32
N ASN A 56 7.61 -5.36 16.27
CA ASN A 56 6.18 -5.66 16.16
C ASN A 56 5.45 -5.34 17.48
N GLU A 57 6.07 -5.63 18.61
CA GLU A 57 5.55 -5.32 19.94
C GLU A 57 5.52 -3.82 20.20
N ILE A 58 6.62 -3.11 19.91
CA ILE A 58 6.69 -1.64 19.93
C ILE A 58 5.56 -1.05 19.07
N TYR A 59 5.40 -1.58 17.84
CA TYR A 59 4.34 -1.14 16.93
C TYR A 59 2.95 -1.38 17.53
N ASN A 60 2.67 -2.57 18.08
CA ASN A 60 1.36 -2.93 18.61
C ASN A 60 1.00 -2.06 19.82
N ARG A 61 1.99 -1.73 20.66
CA ARG A 61 1.79 -0.84 21.79
C ARG A 61 1.44 0.58 21.34
N ALA A 62 2.24 1.15 20.43
CA ALA A 62 1.98 2.46 19.85
C ALA A 62 0.61 2.52 19.15
N PHE A 63 0.26 1.47 18.40
CA PHE A 63 -1.04 1.34 17.74
C PHE A 63 -2.21 1.31 18.73
N ALA A 64 -2.09 0.56 19.83
CA ALA A 64 -3.13 0.51 20.87
C ALA A 64 -3.35 1.88 21.51
N LEU A 65 -2.26 2.61 21.81
CA LEU A 65 -2.33 3.96 22.37
C LEU A 65 -2.99 4.94 21.39
N LEU A 66 -2.63 4.90 20.10
CA LEU A 66 -3.30 5.71 19.06
C LEU A 66 -4.79 5.39 18.96
N LYS A 67 -5.14 4.10 18.95
CA LYS A 67 -6.53 3.64 18.84
C LYS A 67 -7.40 4.14 19.99
N ASN A 68 -6.85 4.13 21.21
CA ASN A 68 -7.53 4.66 22.39
C ASN A 68 -7.75 6.17 22.33
N LYS A 69 -6.90 6.91 21.59
CA LYS A 69 -7.08 8.36 21.37
C LYS A 69 -8.12 8.61 20.29
N LYS A 70 -7.90 8.09 19.07
CA LYS A 70 -8.85 8.15 17.94
C LYS A 70 -8.62 6.99 16.96
N SER A 71 -9.71 6.35 16.52
CA SER A 71 -9.70 5.26 15.51
C SER A 71 -8.91 5.65 14.25
N VAL A 72 -9.15 6.85 13.72
CA VAL A 72 -8.54 7.36 12.49
C VAL A 72 -7.01 7.37 12.56
N PHE A 73 -6.42 7.76 13.70
CA PHE A 73 -4.97 7.76 13.85
C PHE A 73 -4.40 6.35 13.79
N ALA A 74 -5.08 5.39 14.41
CA ALA A 74 -4.71 3.98 14.35
C ALA A 74 -4.85 3.42 12.92
N SER A 75 -5.93 3.76 12.21
CA SER A 75 -6.14 3.37 10.80
C SER A 75 -5.02 3.90 9.88
N ARG A 76 -4.60 5.18 10.03
CA ARG A 76 -3.46 5.74 9.28
C ARG A 76 -2.15 5.05 9.65
N TYR A 77 -1.88 4.88 10.94
CA TYR A 77 -0.67 4.21 11.42
C TYR A 77 -0.57 2.75 10.94
N LYS A 78 -1.72 2.08 10.80
CA LYS A 78 -1.81 0.70 10.31
C LYS A 78 -1.57 0.55 8.82
N LEU A 79 -1.56 1.63 8.03
CA LEU A 79 -1.57 1.56 6.57
C LEU A 79 -0.52 0.58 6.01
N LYS A 80 0.71 0.58 6.55
CA LYS A 80 1.75 -0.36 6.12
C LYS A 80 1.28 -1.82 6.24
N LYS A 81 0.79 -2.24 7.41
CA LYS A 81 0.26 -3.59 7.65
C LYS A 81 -1.00 -3.87 6.81
N ALA A 82 -1.84 -2.86 6.65
CA ALA A 82 -3.09 -2.98 5.89
C ALA A 82 -2.87 -3.39 4.43
N ILE A 83 -1.77 -2.96 3.80
CA ILE A 83 -1.47 -3.37 2.42
C ILE A 83 -1.18 -4.88 2.35
N TYR A 84 -0.47 -5.47 3.32
CA TYR A 84 -0.24 -6.92 3.37
C TYR A 84 -1.55 -7.71 3.60
N GLU A 85 -2.53 -7.09 4.26
CA GLU A 85 -3.85 -7.68 4.50
C GLU A 85 -4.76 -7.69 3.26
N LEU A 86 -4.34 -7.16 2.11
CA LEU A 86 -5.12 -7.19 0.86
C LEU A 86 -5.35 -8.61 0.31
N GLY A 87 -4.70 -9.63 0.88
CA GLY A 87 -5.00 -11.04 0.60
C GLY A 87 -3.90 -11.75 -0.18
N LEU A 88 -3.93 -13.09 -0.13
CA LEU A 88 -2.80 -13.93 -0.56
C LEU A 88 -2.69 -14.11 -2.08
N THR A 89 -3.77 -13.87 -2.83
CA THR A 89 -3.80 -14.14 -4.29
C THR A 89 -3.16 -13.04 -5.13
N GLY A 90 -2.76 -11.90 -4.55
CA GLY A 90 -2.23 -10.74 -5.26
C GLY A 90 -3.27 -9.96 -6.09
N PHE A 91 -4.36 -10.61 -6.50
CA PHE A 91 -5.45 -10.02 -7.28
C PHE A 91 -6.06 -8.75 -6.64
N PRO A 92 -6.36 -8.70 -5.32
CA PRO A 92 -6.86 -7.47 -4.72
C PRO A 92 -5.82 -6.35 -4.72
N PHE A 93 -4.52 -6.67 -4.74
CA PHE A 93 -3.47 -5.67 -4.86
C PHE A 93 -3.46 -5.04 -6.27
N GLY A 94 -3.56 -5.83 -7.35
CA GLY A 94 -3.71 -5.30 -8.70
C GLY A 94 -4.93 -4.37 -8.83
N ARG A 95 -6.08 -4.78 -8.26
CA ARG A 95 -7.29 -3.94 -8.20
C ARG A 95 -7.12 -2.68 -7.37
N PHE A 96 -6.39 -2.76 -6.26
CA PHE A 96 -6.03 -1.60 -5.46
C PHE A 96 -5.21 -0.60 -6.29
N ILE A 97 -4.19 -1.06 -7.02
CA ILE A 97 -3.40 -0.22 -7.93
C ILE A 97 -4.28 0.40 -9.03
N SER A 98 -5.13 -0.40 -9.67
CA SER A 98 -6.13 0.10 -10.64
C SER A 98 -7.01 1.20 -10.04
N SER A 99 -7.50 1.03 -8.82
CA SER A 99 -8.31 2.06 -8.14
C SER A 99 -7.51 3.33 -7.85
N LEU A 100 -6.25 3.24 -7.40
CA LEU A 100 -5.40 4.42 -7.21
C LEU A 100 -5.21 5.22 -8.50
N LEU A 101 -5.02 4.51 -9.62
CA LEU A 101 -4.84 5.12 -10.94
C LEU A 101 -6.13 5.76 -11.46
N ARG A 102 -7.29 5.13 -11.24
CA ARG A 102 -8.60 5.72 -11.59
C ARG A 102 -8.85 7.05 -10.87
N TYR A 103 -8.46 7.15 -9.60
CA TYR A 103 -8.50 8.42 -8.86
C TYR A 103 -7.40 9.40 -9.25
N SER A 104 -6.51 9.02 -10.16
CA SER A 104 -5.48 9.86 -10.79
C SER A 104 -5.77 10.08 -12.29
N ASP A 105 -7.05 10.04 -12.68
CA ASP A 105 -7.61 10.23 -14.03
C ASP A 105 -7.17 9.24 -15.12
N TYR A 106 -6.75 8.04 -14.73
CA TYR A 106 -6.55 6.95 -15.70
C TYR A 106 -7.87 6.19 -15.91
N SER A 107 -8.11 5.75 -17.14
CA SER A 107 -8.98 4.60 -17.38
C SER A 107 -8.16 3.32 -17.12
N THR A 108 -8.74 2.29 -16.51
CA THR A 108 -7.98 1.07 -16.20
C THR A 108 -8.79 -0.20 -16.44
N LYS A 109 -8.12 -1.26 -16.89
CA LYS A 109 -8.63 -2.63 -16.95
C LYS A 109 -7.68 -3.55 -16.18
N CYS A 110 -8.19 -4.58 -15.52
CA CYS A 110 -7.38 -5.56 -14.77
C CYS A 110 -7.39 -6.92 -15.47
N ASN A 111 -6.31 -7.70 -15.30
CA ASN A 111 -6.14 -9.07 -15.80
C ASN A 111 -6.42 -9.18 -17.31
N VAL A 112 -5.72 -8.35 -18.09
CA VAL A 112 -5.91 -8.25 -19.54
C VAL A 112 -4.95 -9.21 -20.22
N ILE A 113 -5.47 -10.14 -21.02
CA ILE A 113 -4.64 -10.96 -21.90
C ILE A 113 -4.22 -10.10 -23.10
N MET A 114 -2.91 -9.98 -23.32
CA MET A 114 -2.32 -9.25 -24.44
C MET A 114 -1.40 -10.17 -25.25
N GLU A 115 -1.46 -10.06 -26.58
CA GLU A 115 -0.53 -10.75 -27.45
C GLU A 115 0.83 -10.02 -27.46
N GLY A 116 1.90 -10.78 -27.22
CA GLY A 116 3.26 -10.41 -27.60
C GLY A 116 3.64 -10.98 -28.97
N VAL A 117 4.83 -10.66 -29.45
CA VAL A 117 5.37 -11.25 -30.68
C VAL A 117 5.62 -12.75 -30.49
N CYS A 118 6.06 -13.15 -29.30
CA CYS A 118 6.45 -14.51 -28.98
C CYS A 118 5.34 -15.29 -28.28
N VAL A 119 4.73 -14.72 -27.22
CA VAL A 119 3.70 -15.40 -26.40
C VAL A 119 2.60 -14.44 -25.94
N THR A 120 1.50 -14.99 -25.44
CA THR A 120 0.46 -14.21 -24.76
C THR A 120 0.85 -13.93 -23.31
N HIS A 121 0.47 -12.75 -22.81
CA HIS A 121 0.79 -12.26 -21.48
C HIS A 121 -0.49 -11.85 -20.75
N GLU A 122 -0.67 -12.30 -19.51
CA GLU A 122 -1.70 -11.78 -18.61
C GLU A 122 -1.18 -10.55 -17.86
N ILE A 123 -1.61 -9.36 -18.26
CA ILE A 123 -1.19 -8.09 -17.67
C ILE A 123 -2.11 -7.74 -16.50
N ASP A 124 -1.54 -7.55 -15.31
CA ASP A 124 -2.31 -7.27 -14.09
C ASP A 124 -3.19 -6.03 -14.21
N VAL A 125 -2.62 -4.91 -14.69
CA VAL A 125 -3.36 -3.67 -14.95
C VAL A 125 -2.90 -3.02 -16.26
N VAL A 126 -3.86 -2.67 -17.11
CA VAL A 126 -3.67 -1.78 -18.25
C VAL A 126 -4.29 -0.44 -17.91
N ALA A 127 -3.52 0.64 -18.02
CA ALA A 127 -3.96 1.99 -17.69
C ALA A 127 -3.81 2.91 -18.91
N GLU A 128 -4.82 3.73 -19.18
CA GLU A 128 -4.86 4.66 -20.30
C GLU A 128 -5.08 6.09 -19.81
N LYS A 129 -4.26 7.03 -20.27
CA LYS A 129 -4.41 8.47 -20.00
C LYS A 129 -3.76 9.27 -21.13
N ASN A 130 -4.43 10.33 -21.58
CA ASN A 130 -3.90 11.27 -22.58
C ASN A 130 -3.41 10.62 -23.89
N GLY A 131 -4.10 9.58 -24.38
CA GLY A 131 -3.70 8.87 -25.61
C GLY A 131 -2.46 7.97 -25.43
N GLU A 132 -2.05 7.70 -24.19
CA GLU A 132 -1.00 6.75 -23.87
C GLU A 132 -1.58 5.56 -23.09
N THR A 133 -1.13 4.37 -23.45
CA THR A 133 -1.40 3.12 -22.74
C THR A 133 -0.16 2.72 -21.94
N THR A 134 -0.36 2.22 -20.73
CA THR A 134 0.69 1.69 -19.86
C THR A 134 0.28 0.31 -19.38
N ILE A 135 1.17 -0.68 -19.52
CA ILE A 135 1.01 -1.97 -18.87
C ILE A 135 1.72 -1.99 -17.53
N ILE A 136 1.09 -2.59 -16.53
CA ILE A 136 1.50 -2.54 -15.14
C ILE A 136 1.45 -3.94 -14.58
N GLU A 137 2.58 -4.38 -14.04
CA GLU A 137 2.75 -5.70 -13.42
C GLU A 137 2.95 -5.51 -11.91
N CYS A 138 2.17 -6.23 -11.11
CA CYS A 138 2.05 -6.11 -9.68
C CYS A 138 2.66 -7.33 -8.98
N LYS A 139 3.83 -7.16 -8.36
CA LYS A 139 4.44 -8.17 -7.49
C LYS A 139 4.00 -7.97 -6.04
N PHE A 140 3.07 -8.79 -5.58
CA PHE A 140 2.61 -8.78 -4.19
C PHE A 140 3.42 -9.74 -3.31
N HIS A 141 3.72 -9.32 -2.08
CA HIS A 141 4.28 -10.14 -1.00
C HIS A 141 3.30 -10.17 0.17
N GLY A 142 2.91 -11.36 0.63
CA GLY A 142 1.95 -11.53 1.73
C GLY A 142 2.52 -11.22 3.12
N GLU A 143 3.85 -11.16 3.25
CA GLU A 143 4.53 -10.97 4.54
C GLU A 143 5.55 -9.85 4.47
N GLU A 144 5.77 -9.19 5.62
CA GLU A 144 6.81 -8.17 5.76
C GLU A 144 8.22 -8.79 5.73
N GLY A 145 9.20 -8.03 5.25
CA GLY A 145 10.62 -8.41 5.29
C GLY A 145 11.18 -8.89 3.95
N LEU A 146 10.31 -9.23 2.99
CA LEU A 146 10.72 -9.53 1.62
C LEU A 146 10.85 -8.25 0.80
N ASN A 147 11.96 -8.12 0.06
CA ASN A 147 12.17 -7.05 -0.91
C ASN A 147 12.10 -7.62 -2.33
N CYS A 148 11.61 -6.80 -3.26
CA CYS A 148 11.59 -7.12 -4.69
C CYS A 148 13.03 -7.06 -5.25
N THR A 149 13.54 -8.23 -5.63
CA THR A 149 14.88 -8.43 -6.20
C THR A 149 14.92 -8.06 -7.67
N VAL A 150 16.12 -8.01 -8.27
CA VAL A 150 16.32 -7.63 -9.68
C VAL A 150 15.63 -8.58 -10.68
N GLU A 151 15.36 -9.82 -10.28
CA GLU A 151 14.66 -10.83 -11.09
C GLU A 151 13.29 -10.35 -11.55
N THR A 152 12.55 -9.63 -10.68
CA THR A 152 11.20 -9.16 -11.00
C THR A 152 11.21 -8.10 -12.11
N PRO A 153 11.98 -6.99 -12.01
CA PRO A 153 12.16 -6.08 -13.14
C PRO A 153 12.73 -6.74 -14.41
N LEU A 154 13.67 -7.69 -14.30
CA LEU A 154 14.21 -8.43 -15.45
C LEU A 154 13.09 -9.16 -16.19
N TYR A 155 12.28 -9.94 -15.47
CA TYR A 155 11.15 -10.68 -16.02
C TYR A 155 10.12 -9.75 -16.67
N ILE A 156 9.69 -8.70 -15.96
CA ILE A 156 8.68 -7.76 -16.45
C ILE A 156 9.18 -6.97 -17.66
N HIS A 157 10.47 -6.63 -17.71
CA HIS A 157 11.06 -5.99 -18.88
C HIS A 157 10.97 -6.87 -20.14
N SER A 158 11.24 -8.18 -20.01
CA SER A 158 11.11 -9.11 -21.13
C SER A 158 9.67 -9.20 -21.64
N ARG A 159 8.68 -9.28 -20.73
CA ARG A 159 7.25 -9.27 -21.09
C ARG A 159 6.83 -7.97 -21.76
N PHE A 160 7.25 -6.84 -21.20
CA PHE A 160 6.98 -5.52 -21.77
C PHE A 160 7.53 -5.42 -23.20
N LYS A 161 8.78 -5.85 -23.43
CA LYS A 161 9.39 -5.83 -24.77
C LYS A 161 8.61 -6.66 -25.78
N ASP A 162 8.13 -7.83 -25.37
CA ASP A 162 7.38 -8.72 -26.26
C ASP A 162 6.05 -8.09 -26.71
N VAL A 163 5.28 -7.53 -25.76
CA VAL A 163 4.03 -6.80 -26.04
C VAL A 163 4.29 -5.51 -26.82
N HIS A 164 5.28 -4.72 -26.40
CA HIS A 164 5.63 -3.43 -27.02
C HIS A 164 6.06 -3.59 -28.49
N THR A 165 6.79 -4.66 -28.80
CA THR A 165 7.23 -4.93 -30.18
C THR A 165 6.03 -5.21 -31.08
N LEU A 166 5.04 -5.99 -30.62
CA LEU A 166 3.83 -6.25 -31.40
C LEU A 166 2.95 -5.00 -31.48
N TRP A 167 2.82 -4.26 -30.39
CA TRP A 167 2.04 -3.02 -30.31
C TRP A 167 2.48 -2.01 -31.37
N ASN A 168 3.79 -1.79 -31.49
CA ASN A 168 4.35 -0.87 -32.47
C ASN A 168 4.21 -1.34 -33.92
N LYS A 169 4.10 -2.66 -34.18
CA LYS A 169 3.84 -3.21 -35.51
C LYS A 169 2.38 -3.07 -35.92
N LYS A 170 1.44 -3.21 -34.99
CA LYS A 170 -0.01 -3.23 -35.26
C LYS A 170 -0.63 -1.84 -35.38
N GLN A 171 0.01 -0.77 -34.91
CA GLN A 171 -0.73 0.46 -34.63
C GLN A 171 -0.94 1.47 -35.76
N SER A 172 -2.19 1.94 -35.85
CA SER A 172 -2.66 3.16 -36.50
C SER A 172 -2.51 4.38 -35.57
N LYS A 173 -1.37 5.09 -35.68
CA LYS A 173 -1.06 6.50 -35.30
C LYS A 173 -1.50 7.15 -33.95
N ASN A 174 -2.47 6.65 -33.17
CA ASN A 174 -3.16 7.44 -32.14
C ASN A 174 -3.07 6.95 -30.67
N ASN A 175 -2.42 5.82 -30.32
CA ASN A 175 -2.32 5.36 -28.92
C ASN A 175 -0.97 4.75 -28.53
N LYS A 176 0.00 5.55 -28.07
CA LYS A 176 1.34 5.03 -27.79
C LYS A 176 1.39 4.13 -26.56
N LEU A 177 2.12 3.00 -26.63
CA LEU A 177 2.48 2.24 -25.43
C LEU A 177 3.65 2.93 -24.72
N ASN A 178 3.41 3.44 -23.51
CA ASN A 178 4.41 4.06 -22.64
C ASN A 178 5.19 2.98 -21.87
N LYS A 179 6.17 3.42 -21.06
CA LYS A 179 7.03 2.60 -20.21
C LYS A 179 6.23 1.60 -19.40
N GLY A 180 6.66 0.34 -19.36
CA GLY A 180 6.08 -0.67 -18.47
C GLY A 180 6.31 -0.32 -17.00
N TRP A 181 5.33 -0.61 -16.14
CA TRP A 181 5.42 -0.38 -14.71
C TRP A 181 5.65 -1.68 -13.95
N VAL A 182 6.55 -1.63 -12.97
CA VAL A 182 6.71 -2.66 -11.94
C VAL A 182 6.22 -2.09 -10.62
N VAL A 183 5.19 -2.69 -10.05
CA VAL A 183 4.57 -2.25 -8.79
C VAL A 183 4.72 -3.34 -7.74
N ASN A 184 5.13 -3.01 -6.51
CA ASN A 184 5.11 -3.95 -5.39
C ASN A 184 4.70 -3.28 -4.08
N ASN A 185 4.23 -4.06 -3.11
CA ASN A 185 3.82 -3.55 -1.81
C ASN A 185 4.97 -3.40 -0.80
N THR A 186 6.16 -3.91 -1.11
CA THR A 186 7.33 -3.87 -0.22
C THR A 186 8.31 -2.80 -0.69
N ARG A 187 9.59 -3.15 -0.86
CA ARG A 187 10.65 -2.25 -1.33
C ARG A 187 11.44 -2.95 -2.42
N PHE A 188 12.04 -2.16 -3.31
CA PHE A 188 13.01 -2.67 -4.26
C PHE A 188 14.40 -2.76 -3.63
N THR A 189 15.16 -3.78 -4.02
CA THR A 189 16.61 -3.83 -3.79
C THR A 189 17.34 -2.78 -4.65
N GLU A 190 18.57 -2.44 -4.29
CA GLU A 190 19.37 -1.48 -5.07
C GLU A 190 19.57 -1.93 -6.53
N HIS A 191 19.87 -3.21 -6.75
CA HIS A 191 19.99 -3.77 -8.09
C HIS A 191 18.69 -3.71 -8.89
N ALA A 192 17.53 -3.97 -8.26
CA ALA A 192 16.23 -3.81 -8.91
C ALA A 192 15.98 -2.36 -9.36
N ILE A 193 16.32 -1.38 -8.52
CA ILE A 193 16.21 0.05 -8.87
C ILE A 193 17.16 0.41 -10.02
N LYS A 194 18.44 0.00 -9.91
CA LYS A 194 19.48 0.30 -10.91
C LYS A 194 19.10 -0.26 -12.27
N TYR A 195 18.70 -1.53 -12.33
CA TYR A 195 18.27 -2.18 -13.56
C TYR A 195 16.98 -1.54 -14.10
N GLY A 196 15.94 -1.38 -13.28
CA GLY A 196 14.65 -0.84 -13.75
C GLY A 196 14.78 0.55 -14.36
N LYS A 197 15.62 1.43 -13.77
CA LYS A 197 15.97 2.72 -14.37
C LYS A 197 16.69 2.57 -15.71
N CYS A 198 17.70 1.70 -15.77
CA CYS A 198 18.48 1.44 -16.99
C CYS A 198 17.60 0.88 -18.12
N ALA A 199 16.64 0.03 -17.79
CA ALA A 199 15.68 -0.58 -18.69
C ALA A 199 14.47 0.31 -19.02
N GLU A 200 14.46 1.56 -18.53
CA GLU A 200 13.35 2.50 -18.68
C GLU A 200 11.99 1.99 -18.16
N LEU A 201 11.98 1.15 -17.13
CA LEU A 201 10.77 0.78 -16.41
C LEU A 201 10.39 1.85 -15.38
N TYR A 202 9.09 2.06 -15.19
CA TYR A 202 8.61 2.81 -14.04
C TYR A 202 8.52 1.90 -12.82
N LEU A 203 9.17 2.27 -11.73
CA LEU A 203 9.16 1.48 -10.50
C LEU A 203 8.31 2.17 -9.44
N LEU A 204 7.37 1.44 -8.85
CA LEU A 204 6.51 1.90 -7.75
C LEU A 204 6.54 0.88 -6.61
N SER A 205 6.92 1.30 -5.40
CA SER A 205 6.86 0.47 -4.20
C SER A 205 6.29 1.24 -3.02
N TRP A 206 6.30 0.64 -1.82
CA TRP A 206 5.83 1.28 -0.59
C TRP A 206 6.36 2.71 -0.42
N ASP A 207 7.66 2.91 -0.67
CA ASP A 207 8.38 4.17 -0.45
C ASP A 207 9.22 4.66 -1.64
N TYR A 208 9.07 4.03 -2.82
CA TYR A 208 9.72 4.44 -4.05
C TYR A 208 8.68 4.76 -5.14
N PRO A 209 8.88 5.83 -5.95
CA PRO A 209 9.92 6.84 -5.84
C PRO A 209 9.80 7.64 -4.55
N HIS A 210 10.92 8.17 -4.05
CA HIS A 210 10.90 8.95 -2.81
C HIS A 210 9.90 10.12 -2.91
N LYS A 211 9.06 10.30 -1.88
CA LYS A 211 7.93 11.26 -1.82
C LYS A 211 6.79 11.03 -2.82
N ASN A 212 6.81 9.92 -3.55
CA ASN A 212 5.78 9.55 -4.51
C ASN A 212 5.53 8.03 -4.57
N GLY A 213 5.88 7.31 -3.50
CA GLY A 213 5.62 5.89 -3.36
C GLY A 213 4.15 5.62 -3.04
N LEU A 214 3.79 4.35 -2.87
CA LEU A 214 2.42 3.96 -2.54
C LEU A 214 1.91 4.67 -1.28
N LYS A 215 2.70 4.72 -0.20
CA LYS A 215 2.31 5.41 1.03
C LYS A 215 1.96 6.87 0.78
N ASP A 216 2.78 7.57 -0.01
CA ASP A 216 2.64 9.01 -0.24
C ASP A 216 1.42 9.28 -1.13
N ARG A 217 1.16 8.42 -2.11
CA ARG A 217 -0.01 8.51 -3.00
C ARG A 217 -1.30 8.24 -2.24
N ILE A 218 -1.31 7.24 -1.38
CA ILE A 218 -2.47 6.90 -0.55
C ILE A 218 -2.82 8.07 0.37
N ASP A 219 -1.84 8.60 1.10
CA ASP A 219 -2.06 9.70 2.04
C ASP A 219 -2.50 10.98 1.31
N LYS A 220 -1.84 11.36 0.20
CA LYS A 220 -2.20 12.57 -0.58
C LYS A 220 -3.60 12.52 -1.17
N LEU A 221 -4.03 11.34 -1.64
CA LEU A 221 -5.32 11.18 -2.30
C LEU A 221 -6.43 10.74 -1.34
N GLY A 222 -6.11 10.45 -0.07
CA GLY A 222 -7.05 9.89 0.90
C GLY A 222 -7.57 8.50 0.50
N LEU A 223 -6.78 7.69 -0.20
CA LEU A 223 -7.22 6.40 -0.78
C LEU A 223 -6.80 5.21 0.08
N TYR A 224 -7.25 5.21 1.34
CA TYR A 224 -6.95 4.14 2.28
C TYR A 224 -7.66 2.82 1.89
N PRO A 225 -6.98 1.67 1.96
CA PRO A 225 -7.61 0.38 1.69
C PRO A 225 -8.58 0.01 2.82
N VAL A 226 -9.62 -0.79 2.51
CA VAL A 226 -10.59 -1.26 3.53
C VAL A 226 -9.94 -2.06 4.67
N THR A 227 -8.79 -2.67 4.40
CA THR A 227 -7.99 -3.43 5.36
C THR A 227 -7.36 -2.55 6.45
N ALA A 228 -7.22 -1.24 6.20
CA ALA A 228 -6.76 -0.27 7.20
C ALA A 228 -7.75 -0.09 8.34
N SER A 229 -9.01 -0.51 8.14
CA SER A 229 -10.04 -0.38 9.16
C SER A 229 -9.70 -1.08 10.47
N THR A 230 -9.91 -0.34 11.56
CA THR A 230 -9.91 -0.87 12.92
C THR A 230 -11.31 -1.21 13.44
N LEU A 231 -12.35 -0.93 12.65
CA LEU A 231 -13.77 -1.13 13.00
C LEU A 231 -14.42 -2.32 12.27
N LEU A 232 -13.85 -2.70 11.11
CA LEU A 232 -14.22 -3.91 10.37
C LEU A 232 -13.42 -5.12 10.89
N THR A 233 -14.11 -6.23 11.07
CA THR A 233 -13.52 -7.55 11.34
C THR A 233 -12.79 -8.07 10.10
N ASN A 234 -11.91 -9.07 10.28
CA ASN A 234 -11.22 -9.69 9.15
C ASN A 234 -12.21 -10.34 8.18
N ARG A 235 -13.29 -10.97 8.66
CA ARG A 235 -14.33 -11.55 7.81
C ARG A 235 -15.04 -10.49 6.97
N GLU A 236 -15.42 -9.36 7.58
CA GLU A 236 -16.05 -8.24 6.87
C GLU A 236 -15.10 -7.66 5.80
N LYS A 237 -13.81 -7.51 6.10
CA LYS A 237 -12.79 -7.07 5.12
C LYS A 237 -12.66 -8.04 3.95
N GLN A 238 -12.53 -9.34 4.21
CA GLN A 238 -12.42 -10.34 3.14
C GLN A 238 -13.67 -10.39 2.26
N PHE A 239 -14.86 -10.22 2.86
CA PHE A 239 -16.09 -10.09 2.09
C PHE A 239 -16.04 -8.87 1.15
N LEU A 240 -15.65 -7.68 1.64
CA LEU A 240 -15.52 -6.48 0.80
C LEU A 240 -14.52 -6.67 -0.34
N LEU A 241 -13.35 -7.25 -0.05
CA LEU A 241 -12.34 -7.55 -1.06
C LEU A 241 -12.87 -8.52 -2.13
N SER A 242 -13.65 -9.53 -1.74
CA SER A 242 -14.28 -10.47 -2.69
C SER A 242 -15.35 -9.82 -3.59
N ARG A 243 -15.81 -8.62 -3.23
CA ARG A 243 -16.75 -7.79 -4.01
C ARG A 243 -16.04 -6.62 -4.71
N ASP A 244 -14.72 -6.69 -4.84
CA ASP A 244 -13.88 -5.68 -5.48
C ASP A 244 -13.88 -4.30 -4.78
N ILE A 245 -14.34 -4.25 -3.52
CA ILE A 245 -14.28 -3.07 -2.66
C ILE A 245 -12.95 -3.07 -1.91
N VAL A 246 -11.94 -2.48 -2.55
CA VAL A 246 -10.55 -2.43 -2.06
C VAL A 246 -10.24 -1.13 -1.31
N LEU A 247 -11.00 -0.05 -1.54
CA LEU A 247 -10.83 1.25 -0.91
C LEU A 247 -11.99 1.61 0.02
N TYR A 248 -11.69 2.32 1.10
CA TYR A 248 -12.71 2.94 1.94
C TYR A 248 -13.60 3.92 1.17
N ARG A 249 -13.03 4.65 0.21
CA ARG A 249 -13.77 5.57 -0.65
C ARG A 249 -14.82 4.87 -1.54
N GLN A 250 -14.59 3.61 -1.89
CA GLN A 250 -15.58 2.79 -2.61
C GLN A 250 -16.70 2.36 -1.65
N LEU A 251 -16.34 1.88 -0.46
CA LEU A 251 -17.32 1.53 0.59
C LEU A 251 -18.24 2.69 0.96
N TRP A 252 -17.75 3.93 0.95
CA TRP A 252 -18.57 5.12 1.16
C TRP A 252 -19.67 5.30 0.10
N LYS A 253 -19.39 4.97 -1.16
CA LYS A 253 -20.36 5.05 -2.25
C LYS A 253 -21.34 3.87 -2.18
N ASP A 254 -20.82 2.70 -1.85
CA ASP A 254 -21.57 1.44 -1.84
C ASP A 254 -21.92 1.00 -0.41
N LYS A 255 -22.57 1.88 0.36
CA LYS A 255 -22.89 1.65 1.79
C LYS A 255 -23.75 0.42 2.02
N PHE A 256 -24.51 -0.01 0.99
CA PHE A 256 -25.37 -1.19 1.04
C PHE A 256 -24.62 -2.49 1.39
N PHE A 257 -23.31 -2.55 1.15
CA PHE A 257 -22.49 -3.69 1.57
C PHE A 257 -22.44 -3.82 3.10
N LEU A 258 -22.53 -2.72 3.84
CA LEU A 258 -22.63 -2.76 5.29
C LEU A 258 -23.97 -3.35 5.76
N ASP A 259 -25.05 -3.13 4.99
CA ASP A 259 -26.35 -3.75 5.25
C ASP A 259 -26.30 -5.26 4.99
N HIS A 260 -25.71 -5.67 3.87
CA HIS A 260 -25.52 -7.09 3.54
C HIS A 260 -24.65 -7.84 4.56
N LEU A 261 -23.72 -7.14 5.20
CA LEU A 261 -22.90 -7.70 6.28
C LEU A 261 -23.64 -7.78 7.63
N GLY A 262 -24.88 -7.29 7.72
CA GLY A 262 -25.63 -7.27 8.97
C GLY A 262 -25.03 -6.34 10.03
N ILE A 263 -24.27 -5.31 9.61
CA ILE A 263 -23.64 -4.38 10.55
C ILE A 263 -24.74 -3.50 11.19
N SER A 264 -24.73 -3.38 12.52
CA SER A 264 -25.70 -2.54 13.23
C SER A 264 -25.59 -1.06 12.82
N THR A 265 -26.70 -0.31 12.87
CA THR A 265 -26.71 1.12 12.51
C THR A 265 -25.64 1.92 13.24
N SER A 266 -25.48 1.71 14.55
CA SER A 266 -24.44 2.37 15.36
C SER A 266 -23.00 1.99 14.97
N ARG A 267 -22.75 0.79 14.44
CA ARG A 267 -21.45 0.42 13.88
C ARG A 267 -21.26 1.03 12.50
N LYS A 268 -22.30 1.07 11.66
CA LYS A 268 -22.25 1.70 10.33
C LYS A 268 -21.87 3.16 10.44
N GLU A 269 -22.53 3.92 11.31
CA GLU A 269 -22.24 5.34 11.55
C GLU A 269 -20.76 5.55 11.92
N ARG A 270 -20.23 4.76 12.85
CA ARG A 270 -18.81 4.83 13.24
C ARG A 270 -17.85 4.48 12.10
N ILE A 271 -18.15 3.45 11.31
CA ILE A 271 -17.34 3.07 10.14
C ILE A 271 -17.33 4.20 9.10
N LEU A 272 -18.50 4.76 8.83
CA LEU A 272 -18.69 5.83 7.86
C LEU A 272 -18.05 7.15 8.31
N ASP A 273 -18.08 7.46 9.61
CA ASP A 273 -17.34 8.58 10.19
C ASP A 273 -15.82 8.39 10.08
N ASP A 274 -15.30 7.20 10.38
CA ASP A 274 -13.86 6.87 10.20
C ASP A 274 -13.44 7.03 8.73
N VAL A 275 -14.30 6.60 7.79
CA VAL A 275 -14.07 6.79 6.35
C VAL A 275 -13.99 8.27 5.97
N ASN A 276 -14.93 9.09 6.46
CA ASN A 276 -14.95 10.53 6.16
C ASN A 276 -13.70 11.24 6.66
N GLN A 277 -13.29 10.96 7.89
CA GLN A 277 -12.10 11.56 8.49
C GLN A 277 -10.80 11.09 7.82
N LEU A 278 -10.71 9.81 7.44
CA LEU A 278 -9.53 9.28 6.74
C LEU A 278 -9.40 9.83 5.33
N CYS A 279 -10.49 9.78 4.56
CA CYS A 279 -10.47 10.10 3.14
C CYS A 279 -10.67 11.60 2.88
N SER A 280 -10.85 12.41 3.93
CA SER A 280 -11.15 13.84 3.85
C SER A 280 -12.25 14.13 2.84
N MET A 281 -13.29 13.29 2.85
CA MET A 281 -14.41 13.39 1.93
C MET A 281 -15.15 14.68 2.28
N LYS A 282 -15.00 15.71 1.44
CA LYS A 282 -15.88 16.87 1.52
C LYS A 282 -17.30 16.37 1.24
N GLN A 283 -18.23 16.72 2.13
CA GLN A 283 -19.67 16.63 1.85
C GLN A 283 -20.00 17.45 0.61
#